data_AF-A0A662C7X4-F1
#
_entry.id   AF-A0A662C7X4-F1
#
_cell.length_a   1.000
_cell.length_b   1.000
_cell.length_c   1.000
_cell.angle_alpha   90.00
_cell.angle_beta   90.00
_cell.angle_gamma   90.00
#
_symmetry.space_group_name_H-M   'P 1'
#
loop_
_entity.id
_entity.type
_entity.pdbx_description
1 polymer ?
#
loop_
_entity_poly.entity_id
_entity_poly.type
_entity_poly.pdbx_seq_one_letter_code
_entity_poly.pdbx_strand_id
1 'polypeptide(L)' 'EWEEAAYNAFRLRRKGKSIPYTDILIATVALVHDLVLLHTDHHFELIASETPLKTESLINPIAQPSMKKMTKRDGKKS' A
#
# COMPACT_ATOMS: atom_id res chain seq x y z
N GLU A 1 -16.70 -8.17 -0.23
CA GLU A 1 -15.70 -7.40 0.54
C GLU A 1 -15.19 -8.12 1.77
N TRP A 2 -16.05 -8.75 2.59
CA TRP A 2 -15.61 -9.50 3.78
C TRP A 2 -14.66 -10.67 3.50
N GLU A 3 -14.95 -11.48 2.49
CA GLU A 3 -14.08 -12.61 2.09
C GLU A 3 -12.72 -12.13 1.58
N GLU A 4 -12.72 -11.09 0.74
CA GLU A 4 -11.49 -10.43 0.27
C GLU A 4 -10.68 -9.85 1.43
N ALA A 5 -11.33 -9.26 2.43
CA ALA A 5 -10.67 -8.73 3.61
C ALA A 5 -10.04 -9.85 4.45
N ALA A 6 -10.73 -10.98 4.63
CA ALA A 6 -10.17 -12.15 5.28
C ALA A 6 -8.97 -12.73 4.50
N TYR A 7 -9.05 -12.79 3.17
CA TYR A 7 -7.96 -13.23 2.31
C TYR A 7 -6.75 -12.30 2.40
N ASN A 8 -6.97 -10.98 2.35
CA ASN A 8 -5.92 -9.97 2.51
C ASN A 8 -5.26 -10.04 3.89
N ALA A 9 -6.04 -10.15 4.97
CA ALA A 9 -5.53 -10.32 6.33
C ALA A 9 -4.65 -11.57 6.44
N PHE A 10 -5.10 -12.71 5.89
CA PHE A 10 -4.34 -13.95 5.89
C PHE A 10 -3.00 -13.81 5.15
N ARG A 11 -3.01 -13.21 3.96
CA ARG A 11 -1.79 -13.00 3.16
C ARG A 11 -0.80 -12.09 3.86
N LEU A 12 -1.26 -10.96 4.40
CA LEU A 12 -0.42 -10.00 5.11
C LEU A 12 0.20 -10.64 6.38
N ARG A 13 -0.60 -11.40 7.13
CA ARG A 13 -0.11 -12.12 8.31
C ARG A 13 0.97 -13.15 7.97
N ARG A 14 0.84 -13.88 6.85
CA ARG A 14 1.88 -14.82 6.37
C ARG A 14 3.18 -14.13 5.97
N LYS A 15 3.14 -12.84 5.67
CA LYS A 15 4.30 -11.99 5.40
C LYS A 15 4.80 -11.26 6.65
N GLY A 16 4.32 -11.61 7.84
CA GLY A 16 4.71 -11.01 9.11
C GLY A 16 4.11 -9.63 9.37
N LYS A 17 3.11 -9.19 8.59
CA LYS A 17 2.39 -7.94 8.81
C LYS A 17 1.17 -8.20 9.68
N SER A 18 1.20 -7.71 10.92
CA SER A 18 0.05 -7.74 11.83
C SER A 18 -0.65 -6.39 11.78
N ILE A 19 -1.82 -6.34 11.16
CA ILE A 19 -2.56 -5.09 10.90
C ILE A 19 -3.97 -5.21 11.50
N PRO A 20 -4.50 -4.16 12.16
CA PRO A 20 -5.87 -4.16 12.67
C PRO A 20 -6.89 -4.50 11.58
N TYR A 21 -7.90 -5.29 11.93
CA TYR A 21 -8.86 -5.79 10.93
C TYR A 21 -9.68 -4.65 10.28
N THR A 22 -9.93 -3.57 11.03
CA THR A 22 -10.57 -2.35 10.50
C THR A 22 -9.79 -1.75 9.34
N ASP A 23 -8.46 -1.65 9.46
CA ASP A 23 -7.59 -1.10 8.41
C ASP A 23 -7.54 -2.05 7.20
N ILE A 24 -7.58 -3.37 7.43
CA ILE A 24 -7.72 -4.35 6.36
C ILE A 24 -9.04 -4.17 5.60
N LEU A 25 -10.15 -3.93 6.30
CA LEU A 25 -11.45 -3.71 5.68
C LEU A 25 -11.45 -2.45 4.82
N ILE A 26 -10.98 -1.32 5.36
CA ILE A 26 -10.88 -0.05 4.64
C ILE A 26 -9.99 -0.20 3.39
N ALA A 27 -8.82 -0.80 3.54
CA ALA A 27 -7.91 -1.05 2.43
C ALA A 27 -8.52 -2.00 1.38
N THR A 28 -9.28 -3.01 1.81
CA THR A 28 -9.92 -3.94 0.89
C THR A 28 -11.00 -3.25 0.07
N VAL A 29 -11.81 -2.38 0.67
CA VAL A 29 -12.78 -1.55 -0.06
C VAL A 29 -12.05 -0.70 -1.11
N ALA A 30 -10.98 -0.01 -0.71
CA ALA A 30 -10.20 0.81 -1.65
C ALA A 30 -9.59 -0.03 -2.80
N LEU A 31 -9.08 -1.23 -2.52
CA LEU A 31 -8.55 -2.16 -3.53
C LEU A 31 -9.62 -2.64 -4.51
N VAL A 32 -10.76 -3.11 -4.00
CA VAL A 32 -11.84 -3.69 -4.82
C VAL A 32 -12.43 -2.65 -5.77
N HIS A 33 -12.51 -1.40 -5.33
CA HIS A 33 -13.09 -0.30 -6.11
C HIS A 33 -12.05 0.59 -6.81
N ASP A 34 -10.77 0.19 -6.80
CA ASP A 34 -9.63 0.93 -7.39
C ASP A 34 -9.53 2.42 -6.95
N LEU A 35 -9.77 2.67 -5.66
CA LEU A 35 -9.76 4.00 -5.07
C LEU A 35 -8.38 4.39 -4.52
N VAL A 36 -8.13 5.70 -4.44
CA VAL A 36 -7.02 6.26 -3.67
C VAL A 36 -7.46 6.41 -2.22
N LEU A 37 -6.76 5.75 -1.30
CA LEU A 37 -7.02 5.83 0.13
C LEU A 37 -6.18 6.93 0.78
N LEU A 38 -6.83 8.02 1.18
CA LEU A 38 -6.23 9.09 1.95
C LEU A 38 -6.19 8.71 3.44
N HIS A 39 -5.04 8.81 4.10
CA HIS A 39 -4.90 8.38 5.50
C HIS A 39 -3.86 9.16 6.29
N THR A 40 -3.85 8.97 7.61
CA THR A 40 -2.77 9.40 8.52
C THR A 40 -2.19 8.22 9.31
N ASP A 41 -2.43 6.98 8.88
CA ASP A 41 -1.95 5.78 9.57
C ASP A 41 -0.94 5.00 8.73
N HIS A 42 0.23 4.70 9.31
CA HIS A 42 1.28 3.90 8.69
C HIS A 42 0.87 2.47 8.32
N HIS A 43 -0.21 1.92 8.89
CA HIS A 43 -0.70 0.59 8.51
C HIS A 43 -1.05 0.51 7.02
N PHE A 44 -1.59 1.59 6.43
CA PHE A 44 -1.93 1.59 5.01
C PHE A 44 -0.71 1.58 4.10
N GLU A 45 0.41 2.17 4.53
CA GLU A 45 1.70 2.03 3.85
C GLU A 45 2.22 0.58 3.93
N LEU A 46 2.05 -0.09 5.08
CA LEU A 46 2.39 -1.51 5.21
C LEU A 46 1.54 -2.39 4.29
N ILE A 47 0.25 -2.09 4.12
CA ILE A 47 -0.62 -2.80 3.17
C ILE A 47 -0.18 -2.53 1.72
N ALA A 48 0.06 -1.27 1.36
CA ALA A 48 0.52 -0.86 0.03
C ALA A 48 1.89 -1.44 -0.32
N SER A 49 2.74 -1.73 0.67
CA SER A 49 4.03 -2.40 0.43
C SER A 49 3.89 -3.85 -0.09
N GLU A 50 2.73 -4.48 0.11
CA GLU A 50 2.47 -5.89 -0.23
C GLU A 50 1.30 -6.09 -1.21
N THR A 51 0.64 -5.02 -1.62
CA THR A 51 -0.57 -5.01 -2.45
C THR A 51 -0.55 -3.84 -3.45
N PRO A 52 -1.41 -3.84 -4.48
CA PRO A 52 -1.55 -2.70 -5.40
C PRO A 52 -2.29 -1.49 -4.82
N LEU A 53 -2.53 -1.43 -3.50
CA LEU A 53 -3.33 -0.37 -2.87
C LEU A 53 -2.71 1.00 -3.18
N LYS A 54 -3.52 1.91 -3.73
CA LYS A 54 -3.13 3.31 -3.94
C LYS A 54 -3.41 4.09 -2.65
N THR A 55 -2.38 4.70 -2.07
CA THR A 55 -2.52 5.48 -0.83
C THR A 55 -1.89 6.86 -0.95
N GLU A 56 -2.44 7.80 -0.20
CA GLU A 56 -1.83 9.11 0.05
C GLU A 56 -1.82 9.39 1.56
N SER A 57 -0.64 9.68 2.10
CA SER A 57 -0.50 10.06 3.51
C SER A 57 -0.68 11.57 3.68
N LEU A 58 -1.58 11.95 4.59
CA LEU A 58 -1.76 13.33 5.07
C LEU A 58 -0.80 13.72 6.19
N ILE A 59 -0.02 12.77 6.72
CA ILE A 59 1.08 13.13 7.60
C ILE A 59 2.15 13.75 6.71
N ASN A 60 2.27 15.08 6.78
CA ASN A 60 3.27 15.84 6.06
C ASN A 60 4.67 15.37 6.52
N PRO A 61 5.45 14.63 5.71
CA PRO A 61 6.85 14.45 6.04
C PRO A 61 7.48 15.81 5.74
N ILE A 62 7.89 16.54 6.77
CA ILE A 62 8.93 17.54 6.57
C ILE A 62 10.13 16.76 6.01
N ALA A 63 10.23 16.74 4.67
CA ALA A 63 11.18 16.00 3.85
C ALA A 63 11.27 14.47 4.09
N GLN A 64 10.62 13.68 3.23
CA GLN A 64 11.20 12.41 2.80
C GLN A 64 11.21 12.35 1.26
N PRO A 65 12.39 12.31 0.62
CA PRO A 65 12.47 12.26 -0.83
C PRO A 65 11.90 10.92 -1.31
N SER A 66 10.86 11.02 -2.15
CA SER A 66 10.28 9.87 -2.84
C SER A 66 11.40 9.14 -3.59
N MET A 67 11.74 7.92 -3.17
CA MET A 67 12.54 7.02 -4.00
C MET A 67 11.66 6.51 -5.14
N LYS A 68 11.46 7.36 -6.16
CA LYS A 68 11.08 6.88 -7.49
C LYS A 68 12.18 5.91 -7.92
N LYS A 69 11.81 4.64 -8.11
CA LYS A 69 12.68 3.64 -8.74
C LYS A 69 13.22 4.24 -10.05
N MET A 70 14.53 4.41 -10.11
CA MET A 70 15.26 4.88 -11.28
C MET A 70 15.08 3.86 -12.40
N THR A 71 14.18 4.13 -13.34
CA THR A 71 14.16 3.44 -14.63
C THR A 71 15.43 3.83 -15.36
N LYS A 72 16.40 2.92 -15.48
CA LYS A 72 17.52 3.10 -16.41
C LYS A 72 16.94 3.21 -17.83
N ARG A 73 17.05 4.40 -18.44
CA ARG A 73 17.00 4.55 -19.88
C ARG A 73 18.41 4.50 -20.44
N ASP A 74 18.51 3.78 -21.54
CA ASP A 74 19.43 3.90 -22.67
C ASP A 74 20.94 3.78 -22.44
N GLY A 75 21.45 2.63 -22.89
CA GLY A 75 22.82 2.48 -23.37
C GLY A 75 22.81 1.96 -24.79
N LYS A 76 22.57 2.84 -25.77
CA LYS A 76 22.96 2.63 -27.17
C LYS A 76 24.38 3.16 -27.35
N LYS A 77 25.36 2.27 -27.51
CA LYS A 77 26.70 2.46 -28.10
C LYS A 77 27.17 1.05 -28.46
N SER A 78 27.86 0.76 -29.54
CA SER A 78 28.21 1.38 -30.81
C SER A 78 28.60 0.18 -31.70
#